data_AF-A0A929ZJL3-F1
#
_entry.id   AF-A0A929ZJL3-F1
#
_cell.length_a   1.000
_cell.length_b   1.000
_cell.length_c   1.000
_cell.angle_alpha   90.00
_cell.angle_beta   90.00
_cell.angle_gamma   90.00
#
_symmetry.space_group_name_H-M   'P 1'
#
loop_
_entity.id
_entity.type
_entity.pdbx_description
1 polymer ?
#
loop_
_entity_poly.entity_id
_entity_poly.type
_entity_poly.pdbx_seq_one_letter_code
_entity_poly.pdbx_strand_id
1 'polypeptide(L)'
;EDATKHYLAVISQEIGQDSGNEKQQRTLERYAKQKAKESGWELIRGSNRECIRMNGNEIQIAIPFVSQVKEQPQKIREYIGRLTMYRLLAKHQGLEGKIRFEILSPNIPDELKEMVEEINNE
;
A
#
# COMPACT_ATOMS: atom_id res chain seq x y z
N GLU A 1 -10.66 6.21 14.92
CA GLU A 1 -10.40 6.67 13.53
C GLU A 1 -9.19 7.60 13.45
N ASP A 2 -9.20 8.79 14.07
CA ASP A 2 -8.07 9.74 13.93
C ASP A 2 -6.72 9.21 14.42
N ALA A 3 -6.68 8.49 15.55
CA ALA A 3 -5.46 7.86 16.04
C ALA A 3 -4.93 6.78 15.08
N THR A 4 -5.83 5.96 14.52
CA THR A 4 -5.52 4.94 13.51
C THR A 4 -4.88 5.58 12.27
N LYS A 5 -5.48 6.66 11.75
CA LYS A 5 -4.93 7.42 10.62
C LYS A 5 -3.56 8.02 10.95
N HIS A 6 -3.37 8.51 12.16
CA HIS A 6 -2.08 9.02 12.62
C HIS A 6 -1.00 7.93 12.63
N TYR A 7 -1.29 6.75 13.19
CA TYR A 7 -0.35 5.64 13.17
C TYR A 7 -0.02 5.18 11.75
N LEU A 8 -1.01 5.07 10.87
CA LEU A 8 -0.79 4.70 9.46
C LEU A 8 0.07 5.73 8.72
N ALA A 9 -0.06 7.02 9.05
CA ALA A 9 0.81 8.07 8.52
C ALA A 9 2.26 7.92 9.00
N VAL A 10 2.47 7.62 10.28
CA VAL A 10 3.81 7.35 10.83
C VAL A 10 4.43 6.13 10.18
N ILE A 11 3.68 5.03 10.06
CA ILE A 11 4.14 3.79 9.43
C ILE A 11 4.53 4.03 7.96
N SER A 12 3.70 4.73 7.20
CA SER A 12 3.99 5.10 5.80
C SER A 12 5.30 5.88 5.67
N GLN A 13 5.55 6.81 6.59
CA GLN A 13 6.79 7.59 6.62
C GLN A 13 8.01 6.74 6.96
N GLU A 14 7.88 5.82 7.91
CA GLU A 14 8.96 4.93 8.35
C GLU A 14 9.37 3.93 7.28
N ILE A 15 8.39 3.34 6.57
CA ILE A 15 8.68 2.42 5.45
C ILE A 15 9.31 3.17 4.28
N GLY A 16 8.96 4.44 4.11
CA GLY A 16 9.48 5.29 3.04
C GLY A 16 8.80 5.04 1.69
N GLN A 17 9.40 5.60 0.65
CA GLN A 17 8.79 5.72 -0.67
C GLN A 17 9.51 4.83 -1.69
N ASP A 18 8.73 4.24 -2.60
CA ASP A 18 9.27 3.42 -3.68
C ASP A 18 10.30 4.19 -4.50
N SER A 19 11.44 3.54 -4.73
CA SER A 19 12.48 4.01 -5.65
C SER A 19 12.05 3.79 -7.10
N GLY A 20 12.47 4.66 -8.01
CA GLY A 20 12.08 4.58 -9.41
C GLY A 20 12.30 5.89 -10.13
N ASN A 21 12.33 5.83 -11.46
CA ASN A 21 12.49 7.03 -12.27
C ASN A 21 11.24 7.92 -12.21
N GLU A 22 11.38 9.20 -12.56
CA GLU A 22 10.28 10.17 -12.49
C GLU A 22 8.98 9.72 -13.18
N LYS A 23 9.08 8.97 -14.27
CA LYS A 23 7.91 8.48 -15.00
C LYS A 23 7.15 7.44 -14.18
N GLN A 24 7.87 6.53 -13.52
CA GLN A 24 7.29 5.57 -12.57
C GLN A 24 6.66 6.29 -11.40
N GLN A 25 7.37 7.27 -10.81
CA GLN A 25 6.85 8.05 -9.68
C GLN A 25 5.54 8.76 -10.01
N ARG A 26 5.48 9.45 -11.16
CA ARG A 26 4.25 10.10 -11.64
C ARG A 26 3.10 9.11 -11.86
N THR A 27 3.42 7.89 -12.30
CA THR A 27 2.41 6.85 -12.53
C THR A 27 1.85 6.33 -11.21
N LEU A 28 2.70 6.04 -10.22
CA LEU A 28 2.28 5.62 -8.87
C LEU A 28 1.36 6.67 -8.23
N GLU A 29 1.77 7.94 -8.25
CA GLU A 29 0.96 9.05 -7.71
C GLU A 29 -0.39 9.20 -8.43
N ARG A 30 -0.42 8.98 -9.75
CA ARG A 30 -1.65 9.05 -10.53
C ARG A 30 -2.63 7.95 -10.10
N TYR A 31 -2.17 6.72 -9.89
CA TYR A 31 -3.03 5.62 -9.44
C TYR A 31 -3.60 5.90 -8.04
N ALA A 32 -2.77 6.38 -7.11
CA ALA A 32 -3.24 6.76 -5.77
C ALA A 32 -4.30 7.89 -5.83
N LYS A 33 -4.04 8.95 -6.60
CA LYS A 33 -4.98 10.06 -6.80
C LYS A 33 -6.29 9.63 -7.47
N GLN A 34 -6.26 8.62 -8.33
CA GLN A 34 -7.48 8.05 -8.91
C GLN A 34 -8.26 7.28 -7.84
N LYS A 35 -7.58 6.43 -7.07
CA LYS A 35 -8.18 5.65 -5.99
C LYS A 35 -8.82 6.52 -4.92
N ALA A 36 -8.16 7.62 -4.53
CA ALA A 36 -8.68 8.57 -3.55
C ALA A 36 -9.94 9.34 -4.00
N LYS A 37 -10.38 9.21 -5.25
CA LYS A 37 -11.67 9.74 -5.73
C LYS A 37 -12.82 8.76 -5.53
N GLU A 38 -12.53 7.50 -5.24
CA GLU A 38 -13.55 6.50 -4.92
C GLU A 38 -14.12 6.73 -3.52
N SER A 39 -15.39 6.39 -3.32
CA SER A 39 -16.07 6.60 -2.04
C SER A 39 -15.39 5.83 -0.90
N GLY A 40 -15.11 6.55 0.20
CA GLY A 40 -14.49 5.99 1.40
C GLY A 40 -12.97 5.84 1.35
N TRP A 41 -12.33 6.16 0.22
CA TRP A 41 -10.87 6.16 0.09
C TRP A 41 -10.28 7.55 0.29
N GLU A 42 -9.18 7.63 1.03
CA GLU A 42 -8.43 8.86 1.25
C GLU A 42 -6.93 8.58 1.19
N LEU A 43 -6.11 9.58 0.83
CA LEU A 43 -4.66 9.45 0.88
C LEU A 43 -4.18 9.39 2.33
N ILE A 44 -3.20 8.52 2.61
CA ILE A 44 -2.50 8.53 3.90
C ILE A 44 -1.78 9.87 4.03
N ARG A 45 -1.96 10.55 5.18
CA ARG A 45 -1.31 11.84 5.43
C ARG A 45 0.21 11.72 5.29
N GLY A 46 0.81 12.55 4.44
CA GLY A 46 2.25 12.55 4.17
C GLY A 46 2.69 11.53 3.12
N SER A 47 1.80 10.63 2.68
CA SER A 47 1.99 9.80 1.50
C SER A 47 1.31 10.46 0.30
N ASN A 48 1.96 10.40 -0.86
CA ASN A 48 1.37 10.78 -2.15
C ASN A 48 0.97 9.56 -3.00
N ARG A 49 1.14 8.35 -2.44
CA ARG A 49 1.02 7.09 -3.19
C ARG A 49 0.12 6.08 -2.52
N GLU A 50 -0.20 6.22 -1.24
CA GLU A 50 -0.96 5.20 -0.54
C GLU A 50 -2.31 5.75 -0.12
N CYS A 51 -3.34 4.94 -0.31
CA CYS A 51 -4.69 5.27 0.11
C CYS A 51 -5.15 4.32 1.20
N ILE A 52 -6.02 4.81 2.07
CA ILE A 52 -6.67 4.02 3.10
C ILE A 52 -8.18 4.12 3.00
N ARG A 53 -8.84 3.06 3.42
CA ARG A 53 -10.28 3.02 3.67
C ARG A 53 -10.51 2.24 4.96
N MET A 54 -11.29 2.81 5.87
CA MET A 54 -11.66 2.13 7.12
C MET A 54 -13.10 1.64 6.99
N ASN A 55 -13.31 0.34 7.20
CA ASN A 55 -14.61 -0.32 7.16
C ASN A 55 -14.85 -1.03 8.50
N GLY A 56 -15.33 -0.31 9.50
CA GLY A 56 -15.50 -0.85 10.85
C GLY A 56 -14.17 -1.30 11.46
N ASN A 57 -14.01 -2.61 11.66
CA ASN A 57 -12.78 -3.21 12.21
C ASN A 57 -11.75 -3.63 11.13
N GLU A 58 -12.00 -3.30 9.86
CA GLU A 58 -11.08 -3.59 8.76
C GLU A 58 -10.43 -2.30 8.26
N ILE A 59 -9.10 -2.32 8.16
CA ILE A 59 -8.30 -1.28 7.53
C ILE A 59 -7.87 -1.82 6.17
N GLN A 60 -8.28 -1.13 5.11
CA GLN A 60 -7.84 -1.42 3.76
C GLN A 60 -6.80 -0.40 3.33
N ILE A 61 -5.65 -0.88 2.84
CA ILE A 61 -4.54 -0.06 2.38
C ILE A 61 -4.30 -0.36 0.91
N ALA A 62 -4.49 0.63 0.05
CA ALA A 62 -4.25 0.51 -1.37
C ALA A 62 -2.88 1.10 -1.74
N ILE A 63 -2.02 0.27 -2.33
CA ILE A 63 -0.63 0.62 -2.64
C ILE A 63 -0.38 0.39 -4.13
N PRO A 64 0.07 1.41 -4.88
CA PRO A 64 0.29 1.30 -6.31
C PRO A 64 1.54 0.51 -6.63
N PHE A 65 1.49 -0.20 -7.76
CA PHE A 65 2.59 -1.01 -8.25
C PHE A 65 2.91 -0.65 -9.69
N VAL A 66 4.18 -0.40 -9.98
CA VAL A 66 4.69 -0.16 -11.33
C VAL A 66 6.03 -0.86 -11.46
N SER A 67 6.18 -1.69 -12.49
CA SER A 67 7.46 -2.33 -12.82
C SER A 67 7.68 -2.38 -14.32
N GLN A 68 8.95 -2.41 -14.73
CA GLN A 68 9.35 -2.87 -16.06
C GLN A 68 9.74 -4.34 -16.00
N VAL A 69 9.62 -5.06 -17.13
CA VAL A 69 9.89 -6.51 -17.20
C VAL A 69 11.26 -6.88 -16.62
N LYS A 70 12.31 -6.08 -16.90
CA LYS A 70 13.68 -6.34 -16.45
C LYS A 70 13.88 -6.28 -14.93
N GLU A 71 13.11 -5.45 -14.23
CA GLU A 71 13.23 -5.21 -12.78
C GLU A 71 12.08 -5.82 -11.97
N GLN A 72 11.10 -6.43 -12.63
CA GLN A 72 9.87 -6.91 -12.02
C GLN A 72 10.12 -7.85 -10.82
N PRO A 73 11.03 -8.83 -10.86
CA PRO A 73 11.29 -9.68 -9.69
C PRO A 73 11.77 -8.89 -8.47
N GLN A 74 12.60 -7.86 -8.67
CA GLN A 74 13.05 -7.00 -7.58
C GLN A 74 11.88 -6.16 -7.05
N LYS A 75 11.08 -5.58 -7.94
CA LYS A 75 9.93 -4.76 -7.57
C LYS A 75 8.86 -5.53 -6.81
N ILE A 76 8.61 -6.80 -7.18
CA ILE A 76 7.72 -7.68 -6.43
C ILE A 76 8.23 -7.89 -4.99
N ARG A 77 9.53 -8.21 -4.82
CA ARG A 77 10.12 -8.37 -3.48
C ARG A 77 10.04 -7.09 -2.64
N GLU A 78 10.33 -5.93 -3.23
CA GLU A 78 10.22 -4.62 -2.55
C GLU A 78 8.78 -4.36 -2.11
N TYR A 79 7.81 -4.61 -2.99
CA TYR A 79 6.40 -4.42 -2.71
C TYR A 79 5.90 -5.34 -1.60
N ILE A 80 6.23 -6.63 -1.66
CA ILE A 80 5.88 -7.59 -0.59
C ILE A 80 6.53 -7.19 0.74
N GLY A 81 7.80 -6.82 0.74
CA GLY A 81 8.49 -6.31 1.92
C GLY A 81 7.77 -5.11 2.54
N ARG A 82 7.28 -4.17 1.71
CA ARG A 82 6.47 -3.03 2.15
C ARG A 82 5.18 -3.47 2.85
N LEU A 83 4.44 -4.43 2.29
CA LEU A 83 3.20 -4.94 2.91
C LEU A 83 3.47 -5.60 4.27
N THR A 84 4.51 -6.44 4.33
CA THR A 84 4.90 -7.12 5.57
C THR A 84 5.33 -6.10 6.64
N MET A 85 6.10 -5.07 6.26
CA MET A 85 6.48 -4.00 7.18
C MET A 85 5.28 -3.23 7.71
N TYR A 86 4.28 -2.95 6.87
CA TYR A 86 3.03 -2.33 7.31
C TYR A 86 2.37 -3.12 8.45
N ARG A 87 2.26 -4.45 8.28
CA ARG A 87 1.67 -5.31 9.29
C ARG A 87 2.49 -5.36 10.57
N LEU A 88 3.81 -5.51 10.44
CA LEU A 88 4.71 -5.60 11.57
C LEU A 88 4.66 -4.32 12.41
N LEU A 89 4.77 -3.16 11.76
CA LEU A 89 4.72 -1.87 12.43
C LEU A 89 3.33 -1.57 12.99
N ALA A 90 2.26 -1.92 12.27
CA ALA A 90 0.90 -1.77 12.79
C ALA A 90 0.69 -2.58 14.07
N LYS A 91 1.13 -3.83 14.08
CA LYS A 91 1.11 -4.68 15.28
C LYS A 91 1.94 -4.09 16.42
N HIS A 92 3.12 -3.54 16.11
CA HIS A 92 3.98 -2.90 17.11
C HIS A 92 3.32 -1.66 17.75
N GLN A 93 2.56 -0.88 16.97
CA GLN A 93 1.80 0.29 17.43
C GLN A 93 0.48 -0.08 18.13
N GLY A 94 0.16 -1.37 18.26
CA GLY A 94 -1.09 -1.83 18.88
C GLY A 94 -2.34 -1.51 18.05
N LEU A 95 -2.21 -1.37 16.73
CA LEU A 95 -3.38 -1.20 15.86
C LEU A 95 -4.23 -2.47 15.88
N GLU A 96 -5.44 -2.34 16.41
CA GLU A 96 -6.47 -3.37 16.38
C GLU A 96 -7.21 -3.33 15.04
N GLY A 97 -7.55 -4.52 14.53
CA GLY A 97 -8.31 -4.66 13.28
C GLY A 97 -7.59 -5.48 12.21
N LYS A 98 -8.34 -5.95 11.22
CA LYS A 98 -7.79 -6.71 10.08
C LYS A 98 -7.22 -5.73 9.05
N ILE A 99 -5.95 -5.88 8.70
CA ILE A 99 -5.32 -5.12 7.61
C ILE A 99 -5.40 -5.93 6.32
N ARG A 100 -6.03 -5.34 5.29
CA ARG A 100 -6.04 -5.85 3.93
C ARG A 100 -5.35 -4.89 2.98
N PHE A 101 -4.66 -5.45 2.00
CA PHE A 101 -3.95 -4.72 0.96
C PHE A 101 -4.66 -4.84 -0.38
N GLU A 102 -4.71 -3.73 -1.12
CA GLU A 102 -5.17 -3.66 -2.50
C GLU A 102 -4.04 -3.16 -3.40
N ILE A 103 -3.76 -3.88 -4.49
CA ILE A 103 -2.74 -3.47 -5.46
C ILE A 103 -3.35 -2.52 -6.47
N LEU A 104 -2.79 -1.32 -6.62
CA LEU A 104 -3.22 -0.37 -7.65
C LEU A 104 -2.31 -0.45 -8.87
N SER A 105 -2.69 -1.26 -9.86
CA SER A 105 -2.04 -1.32 -11.16
C SER A 105 -3.01 -1.86 -12.22
N PRO A 106 -2.99 -1.37 -13.47
CA PRO A 106 -3.76 -1.97 -14.55
C PRO A 106 -3.24 -3.36 -14.95
N ASN A 107 -1.95 -3.62 -14.71
CA ASN A 107 -1.30 -4.88 -15.06
C ASN A 107 -0.55 -5.37 -13.82
N ILE A 108 -1.16 -6.30 -13.09
CA ILE A 108 -0.58 -6.92 -11.90
C ILE A 108 -0.06 -8.31 -12.31
N PRO A 109 1.22 -8.62 -12.10
CA PRO A 109 1.76 -9.97 -12.30
C PRO A 109 1.02 -11.00 -11.45
N ASP A 110 0.77 -12.20 -11.98
CA ASP A 110 0.00 -13.22 -11.26
C ASP A 110 0.68 -13.67 -9.96
N GLU A 111 2.01 -13.84 -9.99
CA GLU A 111 2.82 -14.11 -8.79
C GLU A 111 2.58 -13.06 -7.69
N LEU A 112 2.50 -11.77 -8.05
CA LEU A 112 2.25 -10.71 -7.08
C LEU A 112 0.82 -10.78 -6.53
N LYS A 113 -0.19 -11.12 -7.36
CA LYS A 113 -1.58 -11.29 -6.88
C LYS A 113 -1.66 -12.42 -5.86
N GLU A 114 -1.05 -13.56 -6.15
CA GLU A 114 -1.03 -14.74 -5.28
C GLU A 114 -0.40 -14.40 -3.92
N MET A 115 0.79 -13.79 -3.92
CA MET A 115 1.46 -13.40 -2.68
C MET A 115 0.66 -12.38 -1.85
N VAL A 116 0.00 -11.40 -2.48
CA VAL A 116 -0.82 -10.42 -1.74
C VAL A 116 -2.09 -11.06 -1.18
N GLU A 117 -2.67 -12.02 -1.88
CA GLU A 117 -3.82 -12.79 -1.38
C GLU A 117 -3.43 -13.66 -0.17
N GLU A 118 -2.27 -14.33 -0.22
CA GLU A 118 -1.72 -15.07 0.91
C GLU A 118 -1.52 -14.17 2.13
N ILE A 119 -0.89 -13.00 1.92
CA ILE A 119 -0.75 -11.98 2.96
C ILE A 119 -2.14 -11.65 3.51
N ASN A 120 -3.09 -11.21 2.69
CA ASN A 120 -4.44 -10.82 3.15
C ASN A 120 -5.22 -11.89 3.95
N ASN A 121 -4.84 -13.16 3.83
CA ASN A 121 -5.46 -14.29 4.52
C ASN A 121 -4.76 -14.77 5.79
N GLU A 122 -3.58 -14.22 6.14
CA GLU A 122 -3.05 -14.29 7.53
C GLU A 122 -3.89 -13.44 8.50
#